data_AF-A0A967X1R0-F1
#
_entry.id   AF-A0A967X1R0-F1
#
_cell.length_a   1.000
_cell.length_b   1.000
_cell.length_c   1.000
_cell.angle_alpha   90.00
_cell.angle_beta   90.00
_cell.angle_gamma   90.00
#
_symmetry.space_group_name_H-M   'P 1'
#
loop_
_entity.id
_entity.type
_entity.pdbx_description
1 polymer ?
#
loop_
_entity_poly.entity_id
_entity_poly.type
_entity_poly.pdbx_seq_one_letter_code
_entity_poly.pdbx_strand_id
1 'polypeptide(L)'
;RTYHFCSERCLSRFREEPDRFVSASQPPAHDEAGLPGARWTCPMHPEIVRDAPGSCPICGMALEPMGAVVEEEENPELADMTRRFWVSLALTIPVFLIAMAEMVHGNPLTARFSPRTLAWVQLVLGTPVVLWGGWPFFVRGWASLRTLHLNMFTLIAIGT
;
A
#
# COMPACT_ATOMS: atom_id res chain seq x y z
N ARG A 1 16.26 22.68 29.89
CA ARG A 1 16.42 21.63 28.85
C ARG A 1 16.62 22.33 27.52
N THR A 2 17.50 21.82 26.66
CA THR A 2 17.70 22.37 25.31
C THR A 2 16.76 21.65 24.34
N TYR A 3 15.94 22.40 23.61
CA TYR A 3 15.00 21.86 22.61
C TYR A 3 15.46 22.29 21.21
N HIS A 4 15.47 21.34 20.27
CA HIS A 4 15.85 21.58 18.88
C HIS A 4 14.62 21.47 17.99
N PHE A 5 14.51 22.37 17.00
CA PHE A 5 13.36 22.47 16.11
C PHE A 5 13.82 22.41 14.65
N CYS A 6 13.06 21.72 13.80
CA CYS A 6 13.39 21.57 12.38
C CYS A 6 13.02 22.79 11.51
N SER A 7 12.17 23.69 12.00
CA SER A 7 11.73 24.88 11.26
C SER A 7 11.21 25.97 12.19
N GLU A 8 11.13 27.22 11.68
CA GLU A 8 10.53 28.36 12.40
C GLU A 8 9.06 28.11 12.76
N ARG A 9 8.32 27.38 11.92
CA ARG A 9 6.93 27.02 12.17
C ARG A 9 6.75 26.08 13.36
N CYS A 10 7.71 25.18 13.58
CA CYS A 10 7.71 24.30 14.77
C CYS A 10 8.13 25.06 16.03
N LEU A 11 9.06 26.01 15.89
CA LEU A 11 9.46 26.90 16.98
C LEU A 11 8.30 27.81 17.43
N SER A 12 7.53 28.38 16.51
CA SER A 12 6.40 29.25 16.84
C SER A 12 5.30 28.50 17.59
N ARG A 13 4.91 27.31 17.11
CA ARG A 13 3.93 26.43 17.78
C ARG A 13 4.36 26.04 19.20
N PHE A 14 5.64 25.72 19.40
CA PHE A 14 6.15 25.39 20.72
C PHE A 14 6.17 26.60 21.66
N ARG A 15 6.40 27.81 21.15
CA ARG A 15 6.36 29.05 21.95
C ARG A 15 4.96 29.44 22.37
N GLU A 16 3.96 29.17 21.53
CA GLU A 16 2.55 29.46 21.80
C GLU A 16 1.97 28.48 22.84
N GLU A 17 2.29 27.18 22.73
CA GLU A 17 1.77 26.13 23.62
C GLU A 17 2.90 25.21 24.14
N PRO A 18 3.85 25.69 24.96
CA PRO A 18 4.99 24.89 25.41
C PRO A 18 4.57 23.68 26.26
N ASP A 19 3.55 23.84 27.09
CA ASP A 19 3.11 22.82 28.04
C ASP A 19 2.54 21.57 27.35
N ARG A 20 1.95 21.74 26.15
CA ARG A 20 1.44 20.66 25.30
C ARG A 20 2.53 19.72 24.81
N PHE A 21 3.75 20.21 24.61
CA PHE A 21 4.86 19.41 24.08
C PHE A 21 5.79 18.87 25.17
N VAL A 22 5.76 19.48 26.36
CA VAL A 22 6.66 19.13 27.48
C VAL A 22 5.98 18.20 28.48
N SER A 23 4.65 18.24 28.61
CA SER A 23 3.88 17.36 29.48
C SER A 23 3.66 16.01 28.81
N ALA A 24 3.88 14.90 29.53
CA ALA A 24 3.55 13.54 29.06
C ALA A 24 2.03 13.28 29.02
N SER A 25 1.22 14.29 29.33
CA SER A 25 -0.23 14.23 29.36
C SER A 25 -0.76 14.59 27.97
N GLN A 26 -1.11 13.53 27.25
CA GLN A 26 -1.93 13.52 26.04
C GLN A 26 -1.16 13.79 24.73
N PRO A 27 -0.96 12.77 23.85
CA PRO A 27 -0.82 13.05 22.42
C PRO A 27 -1.95 14.01 22.00
N PRO A 28 -1.75 14.86 20.98
CA PRO A 28 -2.72 15.87 20.57
C PRO A 28 -4.12 15.24 20.64
N ALA A 29 -4.99 15.79 21.49
CA ALA A 29 -6.41 15.50 21.38
C ALA A 29 -6.74 15.78 19.92
N HIS A 30 -6.95 14.70 19.17
CA HIS A 30 -7.60 14.77 17.89
C HIS A 30 -8.97 15.33 18.23
N ASP A 31 -9.25 16.57 17.83
CA ASP A 31 -10.53 17.20 18.10
C ASP A 31 -11.64 16.23 17.70
N GLU A 32 -12.27 15.65 18.71
CA GLU A 32 -13.37 14.72 18.63
C GLU A 32 -14.60 15.51 18.18
N ALA A 33 -14.67 15.75 16.88
CA ALA A 33 -15.89 16.14 16.21
C ALA A 33 -16.11 15.14 15.08
N GLY A 34 -16.81 14.04 15.41
CA GLY A 34 -17.52 13.26 14.42
C GLY A 34 -18.51 14.19 13.71
N LEU A 35 -18.07 14.76 12.59
CA LEU A 35 -18.91 15.58 11.73
C LEU A 35 -19.64 14.66 10.75
N PRO A 36 -20.97 14.57 10.80
CA PRO A 36 -21.73 14.11 9.64
C PRO A 36 -21.42 15.05 8.47
N GLY A 37 -20.66 14.54 7.49
CA GLY A 37 -20.12 15.34 6.37
C GLY A 37 -18.62 15.18 6.13
N ALA A 38 -18.00 14.06 6.56
CA ALA A 38 -16.61 13.74 6.22
C ALA A 38 -16.43 13.73 4.69
N ARG A 39 -15.77 14.77 4.17
CA ARG A 39 -15.42 14.87 2.75
C ARG A 39 -14.17 14.05 2.48
N TRP A 40 -14.12 13.37 1.35
CA TRP A 40 -13.06 12.48 0.91
C TRP A 40 -12.32 13.10 -0.25
N THR A 41 -10.99 13.04 -0.26
CA THR A 41 -10.15 13.62 -1.28
C THR A 41 -9.10 12.67 -1.82
N CYS A 42 -8.63 12.90 -3.03
CA CYS A 42 -7.54 12.13 -3.58
C CYS A 42 -6.20 12.74 -3.12
N PRO A 43 -5.26 11.95 -2.56
CA PRO A 43 -3.96 12.46 -2.14
C PRO A 43 -3.14 13.06 -3.28
N MET A 44 -3.42 12.65 -4.53
CA MET A 44 -2.75 13.17 -5.74
C MET A 44 -3.53 14.28 -6.46
N HIS A 45 -4.83 14.41 -6.20
CA HIS A 45 -5.71 15.39 -6.86
C HIS A 45 -6.62 16.04 -5.80
N PRO A 46 -6.08 16.97 -4.99
CA PRO A 46 -6.82 17.59 -3.88
C PRO A 46 -8.08 18.34 -4.31
N GLU A 47 -8.20 18.70 -5.60
CA GLU A 47 -9.41 19.31 -6.16
C GLU A 47 -10.59 18.33 -6.23
N ILE A 48 -10.31 17.02 -6.20
CA ILE A 48 -11.35 15.99 -6.11
C ILE A 48 -11.79 15.89 -4.66
N VAL A 49 -13.02 16.32 -4.39
CA VAL A 49 -13.68 16.21 -3.10
C VAL A 49 -15.03 15.51 -3.28
N ARG A 50 -15.28 14.45 -2.51
CA ARG A 50 -16.52 13.65 -2.55
C ARG A 50 -17.09 13.45 -1.16
N ASP A 51 -18.37 13.19 -1.06
CA ASP A 51 -19.04 12.97 0.23
C ASP A 51 -18.97 11.51 0.71
N ALA A 52 -18.30 10.63 -0.05
CA ALA A 52 -18.21 9.19 0.21
C ALA A 52 -16.84 8.61 -0.18
N PRO A 53 -16.42 7.49 0.45
CA PRO A 53 -15.25 6.75 0.01
C PRO A 53 -15.42 6.22 -1.41
N GLY A 54 -14.31 5.98 -2.09
CA GLY A 54 -14.31 5.44 -3.44
C GLY A 54 -12.99 5.69 -4.15
N SER A 55 -13.00 5.51 -5.48
CA SER A 55 -11.81 5.76 -6.31
C SER A 55 -11.85 7.12 -6.97
N CYS A 56 -10.70 7.78 -7.02
CA CYS A 56 -10.49 9.01 -7.77
C CYS A 56 -10.77 8.77 -9.27
N PRO A 57 -11.59 9.61 -9.92
CA PRO A 57 -11.92 9.44 -11.33
C PRO A 57 -10.73 9.78 -12.26
N ILE A 58 -9.71 10.48 -11.76
CA ILE A 58 -8.53 10.89 -12.52
C ILE A 58 -7.44 9.82 -12.47
N CYS A 59 -7.08 9.32 -11.28
CA CYS A 59 -5.95 8.40 -11.13
C CYS A 59 -6.29 7.02 -10.59
N GLY A 60 -7.56 6.76 -10.25
CA GLY A 60 -8.00 5.47 -9.72
C GLY A 60 -7.51 5.16 -8.30
N MET A 61 -6.81 6.09 -7.64
CA MET A 61 -6.39 5.94 -6.25
C MET A 61 -7.58 6.05 -5.29
N ALA A 62 -7.53 5.34 -4.17
CA ALA A 62 -8.56 5.46 -3.13
C ALA A 62 -8.61 6.91 -2.61
N LEU A 63 -9.82 7.41 -2.38
CA LEU A 63 -10.01 8.67 -1.70
C LEU A 63 -9.74 8.48 -0.21
N GLU A 64 -9.11 9.46 0.40
CA GLU A 64 -8.81 9.54 1.82
C GLU A 64 -9.69 10.61 2.47
N PRO A 65 -10.16 10.41 3.70
CA PRO A 65 -10.98 11.40 4.37
C PRO A 65 -10.19 12.69 4.66
N MET A 66 -10.79 13.84 4.37
CA MET A 66 -10.29 15.18 4.70
C MET A 66 -10.54 15.44 6.20
N GLY A 67 -9.79 14.72 7.03
CA GLY A 67 -9.89 14.73 8.49
C GLY A 67 -9.43 13.39 9.06
N ALA A 68 -8.84 13.41 10.26
CA ALA A 68 -8.46 12.17 10.95
C ALA A 68 -9.73 11.49 11.50
N VAL A 69 -10.48 10.79 10.65
CA VAL A 69 -11.46 9.80 11.11
C VAL A 69 -10.65 8.58 11.54
N VAL A 70 -10.40 8.47 12.84
CA VAL A 70 -10.00 7.21 13.45
C VAL A 70 -11.28 6.40 13.59
N GLU A 71 -11.73 5.81 12.48
CA GLU A 71 -12.62 4.66 12.54
C GLU A 71 -11.72 3.48 12.92
N GLU A 72 -11.78 3.05 14.18
CA GLU A 72 -11.25 1.76 14.67
C GLU A 72 -12.11 0.59 14.15
N GLU A 73 -12.86 0.81 13.07
CA GLU A 73 -13.70 -0.16 12.40
C GLU A 73 -12.83 -0.97 11.43
N GLU A 74 -12.84 -2.30 11.57
CA GLU A 74 -12.06 -3.23 10.74
C GLU A 74 -12.27 -2.91 9.25
N ASN A 75 -11.33 -2.18 8.65
CA ASN A 75 -11.45 -1.78 7.26
C ASN A 75 -11.40 -3.06 6.40
N PRO A 76 -12.51 -3.48 5.77
CA PRO A 76 -12.58 -4.75 5.05
C PRO A 76 -11.60 -4.78 3.87
N GLU A 77 -11.19 -3.61 3.36
CA GLU A 77 -10.14 -3.50 2.35
C GLU A 77 -8.77 -3.92 2.88
N LEU A 78 -8.43 -3.54 4.12
CA LEU A 78 -7.19 -3.98 4.76
C LEU A 78 -7.18 -5.49 4.90
N ALA A 79 -8.27 -6.07 5.38
CA ALA A 79 -8.41 -7.52 5.54
C ALA A 79 -8.29 -8.27 4.21
N ASP A 80 -8.89 -7.76 3.13
CA ASP A 80 -8.75 -8.33 1.78
C ASP A 80 -7.30 -8.24 1.27
N MET A 81 -6.65 -7.08 1.41
CA MET A 81 -5.26 -6.88 0.97
C MET A 81 -4.28 -7.72 1.78
N THR A 82 -4.46 -7.82 3.10
CA THR A 82 -3.65 -8.68 3.97
C THR A 82 -3.81 -10.14 3.60
N ARG A 83 -5.03 -10.59 3.31
CA ARG A 83 -5.28 -11.98 2.87
C ARG A 83 -4.57 -12.28 1.54
N ARG A 84 -4.73 -11.40 0.54
CA ARG A 84 -4.06 -11.54 -0.76
C ARG A 84 -2.55 -11.53 -0.62
N PHE A 85 -2.01 -10.66 0.24
CA PHE A 85 -0.58 -10.60 0.54
C PHE A 85 -0.08 -11.93 1.10
N TRP A 86 -0.72 -12.46 2.15
CA TRP A 86 -0.26 -13.70 2.79
C TRP A 86 -0.39 -14.93 1.90
N VAL A 87 -1.48 -15.05 1.14
CA VAL A 87 -1.65 -16.13 0.16
C VAL A 87 -0.59 -16.04 -0.94
N SER A 88 -0.34 -14.84 -1.46
CA SER A 88 0.68 -14.59 -2.49
C SER A 88 2.09 -14.88 -1.97
N LEU A 89 2.38 -14.52 -0.73
CA LEU A 89 3.65 -14.77 -0.07
C LEU A 89 3.89 -16.28 0.08
N ALA A 90 2.88 -17.01 0.56
CA ALA A 90 2.96 -18.47 0.74
C ALA A 90 3.23 -19.20 -0.59
N LEU A 91 2.63 -18.74 -1.70
CA LEU A 91 2.86 -19.31 -3.04
C LEU A 91 4.20 -18.87 -3.65
N THR A 92 4.66 -17.66 -3.35
CA THR A 92 5.94 -17.12 -3.86
C THR A 92 7.14 -17.79 -3.20
N ILE A 93 7.05 -18.17 -1.92
CA ILE A 93 8.17 -18.79 -1.19
C ILE A 93 8.71 -20.04 -1.92
N PRO A 94 7.89 -21.04 -2.30
CA PRO A 94 8.36 -22.18 -3.08
C PRO A 94 8.98 -21.79 -4.42
N VAL A 95 8.38 -20.84 -5.16
CA VAL A 95 8.90 -20.37 -6.45
C VAL A 95 10.28 -19.76 -6.29
N PHE A 96 10.44 -18.89 -5.28
CA PHE A 96 11.71 -18.26 -4.95
C PHE A 96 12.79 -19.29 -4.59
N LEU A 97 12.46 -20.27 -3.76
CA LEU A 97 13.40 -21.32 -3.37
C LEU A 97 13.85 -22.17 -4.57
N ILE A 98 12.93 -22.52 -5.48
CA ILE A 98 13.27 -23.25 -6.71
C ILE A 98 14.20 -22.40 -7.59
N ALA A 99 13.84 -21.14 -7.83
CA ALA A 99 14.63 -20.23 -8.69
C ALA A 99 16.04 -19.97 -8.13
N MET A 100 16.18 -19.81 -6.81
CA MET A 100 17.50 -19.66 -6.17
C MET A 100 18.31 -20.95 -6.22
N ALA A 101 17.66 -22.11 -6.02
CA ALA A 101 18.36 -23.39 -6.06
C ALA A 101 18.91 -23.70 -7.46
N GLU A 102 18.22 -23.30 -8.54
CA GLU A 102 18.69 -23.45 -9.93
C GLU A 102 20.04 -22.76 -10.21
N MET A 103 20.36 -21.67 -9.50
CA MET A 103 21.64 -20.97 -9.63
C MET A 103 22.79 -21.55 -8.80
N VAL A 104 22.52 -22.51 -7.90
CA VAL A 104 23.55 -23.15 -7.08
C VAL A 104 24.28 -24.23 -7.89
N HIS A 105 25.61 -24.10 -8.00
CA HIS A 105 26.46 -25.09 -8.65
C HIS A 105 26.42 -26.41 -7.86
N GLY A 106 26.01 -27.51 -8.50
CA GLY A 106 25.83 -28.84 -7.87
C GLY A 106 24.39 -29.17 -7.42
N ASN A 107 23.39 -28.48 -7.99
CA ASN A 107 22.00 -28.58 -7.56
C ASN A 107 21.41 -30.02 -7.62
N PRO A 108 20.90 -30.57 -6.49
CA PRO A 108 20.22 -31.86 -6.47
C PRO A 108 18.86 -31.85 -7.21
N LEU A 109 18.24 -30.70 -7.40
CA LEU A 109 16.92 -30.57 -8.06
C LEU A 109 16.99 -30.78 -9.56
N THR A 110 18.01 -30.27 -10.25
CA THR A 110 18.21 -30.53 -11.69
C THR A 110 18.73 -31.94 -11.96
N ALA A 111 19.33 -32.59 -10.95
CA ALA A 111 19.68 -34.01 -11.01
C ALA A 111 18.46 -34.94 -10.83
N ARG A 112 17.42 -34.50 -10.09
CA ARG A 112 16.20 -35.28 -9.81
C ARG A 112 15.03 -34.94 -10.75
N PHE A 113 14.96 -33.70 -11.25
CA PHE A 113 13.86 -33.19 -12.05
C PHE A 113 14.36 -32.46 -13.29
N SER A 114 13.66 -32.63 -14.42
CA SER A 114 14.01 -31.91 -15.65
C SER A 114 13.77 -30.40 -15.50
N PRO A 115 14.59 -29.54 -16.14
CA PRO A 115 14.37 -28.09 -16.14
C PRO A 115 12.96 -27.70 -16.63
N ARG A 116 12.40 -28.49 -17.55
CA ARG A 116 11.04 -28.28 -18.09
C ARG A 116 9.98 -28.50 -17.03
N THR A 117 10.14 -29.49 -16.15
CA THR A 117 9.19 -29.75 -15.06
C THR A 117 9.23 -28.62 -14.03
N LEU A 118 10.42 -28.13 -13.66
CA LEU A 118 10.57 -27.01 -12.73
C LEU A 118 9.95 -25.72 -13.30
N ALA A 119 10.14 -25.44 -14.58
CA ALA A 119 9.49 -24.31 -15.25
C ALA A 119 7.96 -24.39 -15.19
N TRP A 120 7.36 -25.58 -15.40
CA TRP A 120 5.91 -25.77 -15.27
C TRP A 120 5.43 -25.58 -13.84
N VAL A 121 6.19 -26.05 -12.84
CA VAL A 121 5.86 -25.85 -11.43
C VAL A 121 5.90 -24.35 -11.08
N GLN A 122 6.94 -23.63 -11.50
CA GLN A 122 7.05 -22.19 -11.30
C GLN A 122 5.91 -21.44 -11.99
N LEU A 123 5.54 -21.83 -13.22
CA LEU A 123 4.42 -21.25 -13.96
C LEU A 123 3.10 -21.43 -13.21
N VAL A 124 2.81 -22.64 -12.76
CA VAL A 124 1.55 -22.96 -12.05
C VAL A 124 1.46 -22.22 -10.72
N LEU A 125 2.57 -22.09 -9.99
CA LEU A 125 2.61 -21.39 -8.70
C LEU A 125 2.61 -19.86 -8.85
N GLY A 126 3.30 -19.33 -9.85
CA GLY A 126 3.40 -17.89 -10.11
C GLY A 126 2.14 -17.29 -10.72
N THR A 127 1.44 -18.03 -11.58
CA THR A 127 0.21 -17.56 -12.26
C THR A 127 -0.86 -17.02 -11.28
N PRO A 128 -1.28 -17.73 -10.22
CA PRO A 128 -2.26 -17.20 -9.27
C PRO A 128 -1.72 -16.01 -8.47
N VAL A 129 -0.42 -15.94 -8.18
CA VAL A 129 0.18 -14.79 -7.49
C VAL A 129 0.03 -13.52 -8.35
N VAL A 130 0.40 -13.61 -9.63
CA VAL A 130 0.33 -12.47 -10.55
C VAL A 130 -1.13 -12.13 -10.87
N LEU A 131 -1.92 -13.10 -11.32
CA LEU A 131 -3.28 -12.82 -11.82
C LEU A 131 -4.29 -12.52 -10.73
N TRP A 132 -4.25 -13.22 -9.58
CA TRP A 132 -5.21 -13.00 -8.50
C TRP A 132 -4.68 -12.05 -7.43
N GLY A 133 -3.43 -12.25 -6.98
CA GLY A 133 -2.78 -11.35 -6.02
C GLY A 133 -2.54 -9.96 -6.59
N GLY A 134 -2.09 -9.91 -7.85
CA GLY A 134 -1.81 -8.65 -8.56
C GLY A 134 -3.02 -7.95 -9.20
N TRP A 135 -4.20 -8.58 -9.21
CA TRP A 135 -5.41 -8.04 -9.89
C TRP A 135 -5.71 -6.57 -9.61
N PRO A 136 -5.68 -6.09 -8.33
CA PRO A 136 -5.97 -4.67 -8.04
C PRO A 136 -4.97 -3.70 -8.69
N PHE A 137 -3.72 -4.12 -8.88
CA PHE A 137 -2.70 -3.30 -9.53
C PHE A 137 -2.93 -3.18 -11.02
N PHE A 138 -3.37 -4.25 -11.70
CA PHE A 138 -3.73 -4.19 -13.11
C PHE A 138 -4.94 -3.28 -13.37
N VAL A 139 -5.97 -3.36 -12.53
CA VAL A 139 -7.16 -2.50 -12.65
C VAL A 139 -6.78 -1.02 -12.49
N ARG A 140 -5.98 -0.68 -11.48
CA ARG A 140 -5.52 0.70 -11.24
C ARG A 140 -4.50 1.17 -12.28
N GLY A 141 -3.62 0.29 -12.73
CA GLY A 141 -2.66 0.57 -13.80
C GLY A 141 -3.35 0.86 -15.12
N TRP A 142 -4.40 0.09 -15.47
CA TRP A 142 -5.21 0.37 -16.65
C TRP A 142 -5.95 1.71 -16.55
N ALA A 143 -6.49 2.04 -15.38
CA ALA A 143 -7.11 3.34 -15.14
C ALA A 143 -6.10 4.49 -15.32
N SER A 144 -4.90 4.36 -14.76
CA SER A 144 -3.80 5.34 -14.90
C SER A 144 -3.32 5.48 -16.34
N LEU A 145 -3.24 4.38 -17.09
CA LEU A 145 -2.88 4.40 -18.51
C LEU A 145 -3.95 5.10 -19.35
N ARG A 146 -5.23 4.83 -19.09
CA ARG A 146 -6.36 5.46 -19.80
C ARG A 146 -6.42 6.96 -19.54
N THR A 147 -6.10 7.41 -18.32
CA THR A 147 -6.14 8.83 -17.97
C THR A 147 -4.81 9.55 -18.22
N LEU A 148 -3.77 8.83 -18.70
CA LEU A 148 -2.42 9.33 -18.97
C LEU A 148 -1.70 9.97 -17.76
N HIS A 149 -2.26 9.80 -16.56
CA HIS A 149 -1.63 10.20 -15.30
C HIS A 149 -0.83 9.02 -14.75
N LEU A 150 0.37 8.83 -15.30
CA LEU A 150 1.25 7.70 -14.98
C LEU A 150 1.68 7.73 -13.49
N ASN A 151 1.53 6.59 -12.82
CA ASN A 151 1.85 6.43 -11.41
C ASN A 151 2.55 5.09 -11.13
N MET A 152 2.82 4.82 -9.85
CA MET A 152 3.46 3.58 -9.40
C MET A 152 2.72 2.31 -9.86
N PHE A 153 1.38 2.34 -9.94
CA PHE A 153 0.60 1.16 -10.34
C PHE A 153 0.82 0.78 -11.80
N THR A 154 1.03 1.77 -12.67
CA THR A 154 1.36 1.52 -14.07
C THR A 154 2.74 0.88 -14.21
N LEU A 155 3.72 1.31 -13.41
CA LEU A 155 5.04 0.68 -13.38
C LEU A 155 4.96 -0.77 -12.91
N ILE A 156 4.22 -1.04 -11.83
CA ILE A 156 4.02 -2.39 -11.29
C ILE A 156 3.33 -3.27 -12.33
N ALA A 157 2.21 -2.81 -12.91
CA ALA A 157 1.43 -3.57 -13.88
C ALA A 157 2.20 -3.91 -15.18
N ILE A 158 3.21 -3.12 -15.55
CA ILE A 158 4.09 -3.42 -16.70
C ILE A 158 5.20 -4.41 -16.31
N GLY A 159 5.66 -4.37 -15.06
CA GLY A 159 6.78 -5.19 -14.59
C GLY A 159 6.40 -6.59 -14.09
N THR A 160 5.13 -6.80 -13.71
CA THR A 160 4.58 -8.08 -13.24
C THR A 160 3.99 -8.90 -14.37
#